data_AF-A0A9D5ASG3-F1
#
_entry.id   AF-A0A9D5ASG3-F1
#
_cell.length_a   1.000
_cell.length_b   1.000
_cell.length_c   1.000
_cell.angle_alpha   90.00
_cell.angle_beta   90.00
_cell.angle_gamma   90.00
#
_symmetry.space_group_name_H-M   'P 1'
#
loop_
_entity.id
_entity.type
_entity.pdbx_description
1 polymer ?
#
loop_
_entity_poly.entity_id
_entity_poly.type
_entity_poly.pdbx_seq_one_letter_code
_entity_poly.pdbx_strand_id
1 'polypeptide(L)'
;MNTSDFDTVVLVACNLFSTAPLNAATTFTVLATLRSVAEPVRLVPEAVSVIIQVKVSFDRLNSFLLDDEIKTGYQKKSIYVSKSGKCIEIEEGDFSWDDESMEPTLRQINFGTKHGEKVVVCGQGYRWF
;
A
#
# COMPACT_ATOMS: atom_id res chain seq x y z
N MET A 1 15.68 -34.82 2.35
CA MET A 1 16.86 -34.95 3.23
C MET A 1 16.34 -35.13 4.63
N ASN A 2 16.50 -36.31 5.21
CA ASN A 2 15.98 -36.59 6.55
C ASN A 2 16.85 -35.84 7.58
N THR A 3 16.30 -35.53 8.75
CA THR A 3 17.04 -34.91 9.86
C THR A 3 18.27 -35.73 10.26
N SER A 4 18.21 -37.05 10.10
CA SER A 4 19.33 -37.98 10.28
C SER A 4 20.50 -37.73 9.31
N ASP A 5 20.21 -37.39 8.04
CA ASP A 5 21.24 -37.21 7.02
C ASP A 5 22.04 -35.94 7.29
N PHE A 6 21.35 -34.86 7.69
CA PHE A 6 21.98 -33.59 8.03
C PHE A 6 22.90 -33.71 9.25
N ASP A 7 22.42 -34.38 10.31
CA ASP A 7 23.21 -34.67 11.51
C ASP A 7 24.50 -35.44 11.17
N THR A 8 24.42 -36.45 10.29
CA THR A 8 25.61 -37.21 9.86
C THR A 8 26.60 -36.38 9.05
N VAL A 9 26.13 -35.51 8.16
CA VAL A 9 27.00 -34.62 7.36
C VAL A 9 27.75 -33.65 8.25
N VAL A 10 27.09 -33.07 9.26
CA VAL A 10 27.73 -32.15 10.22
C VAL A 10 28.79 -32.86 11.05
N LEU A 11 28.52 -34.07 11.53
CA LEU A 11 29.50 -34.85 12.30
C LEU A 11 30.71 -35.29 11.46
N VAL A 12 30.49 -35.69 10.20
CA VAL A 12 31.56 -36.03 9.25
C VAL A 12 32.40 -34.78 8.93
N ALA A 13 31.78 -33.62 8.76
CA ALA A 13 32.49 -32.36 8.58
C ALA A 13 33.35 -32.03 9.81
N CYS A 14 32.80 -32.12 11.04
CA CYS A 14 33.57 -31.90 12.27
C CYS A 14 34.80 -32.82 12.39
N ASN A 15 34.68 -34.07 11.91
CA ASN A 15 35.79 -35.02 11.84
C ASN A 15 36.84 -34.59 10.81
N LEU A 16 36.42 -34.22 9.60
CA LEU A 16 37.30 -33.80 8.51
C LEU A 16 38.10 -32.53 8.85
N PHE A 17 37.45 -31.56 9.50
CA PHE A 17 38.08 -30.30 9.89
C PHE A 17 38.87 -30.38 11.20
N SER A 18 38.95 -31.56 11.84
CA SER A 18 39.64 -31.80 13.11
C SER A 18 39.33 -30.76 14.20
N THR A 19 38.13 -30.18 14.15
CA THR A 19 37.73 -29.03 14.99
C THR A 19 37.56 -29.43 16.45
N ALA A 20 37.19 -30.70 16.71
CA ALA A 20 37.06 -31.25 18.05
C ALA A 20 37.25 -32.78 18.03
N PRO A 21 37.74 -33.41 19.12
CA PRO A 21 37.77 -34.86 19.24
C PRO A 21 36.35 -35.42 19.24
N LEU A 22 36.01 -36.29 18.28
CA LEU A 22 34.72 -37.01 18.25
C LEU A 22 34.69 -38.08 19.33
N ASN A 23 34.34 -37.69 20.55
CA ASN A 23 33.96 -38.60 21.62
C ASN A 23 32.44 -38.54 21.84
N ALA A 24 31.90 -39.42 22.69
CA ALA A 24 30.47 -39.45 22.95
C ALA A 24 29.96 -38.08 23.44
N ALA A 25 30.68 -37.43 24.36
CA ALA A 25 30.28 -36.16 24.94
C ALA A 25 30.20 -35.02 23.89
N THR A 26 31.19 -34.89 23.00
CA THR A 26 31.20 -33.86 21.95
C THR A 26 30.16 -34.13 20.89
N THR A 27 29.96 -35.39 20.50
CA THR A 27 28.94 -35.80 19.52
C THR A 27 27.54 -35.46 20.02
N PHE A 28 27.21 -35.83 21.27
CA PHE A 28 25.91 -35.49 21.87
C PHE A 28 25.74 -33.96 22.02
N THR A 29 26.80 -33.24 22.37
CA THR A 29 26.76 -31.77 22.49
C THR A 29 26.52 -31.08 21.15
N VAL A 30 27.18 -31.53 20.08
CA VAL A 30 26.97 -31.00 18.72
C VAL A 30 25.55 -31.27 18.25
N LEU A 31 25.03 -32.49 18.45
CA LEU A 31 23.66 -32.84 18.10
C LEU A 31 22.62 -32.03 18.91
N ALA A 32 22.85 -31.84 20.21
CA ALA A 32 21.96 -31.04 21.06
C ALA A 32 21.93 -29.57 20.61
N THR A 33 23.10 -28.99 20.34
CA THR A 33 23.23 -27.62 19.84
C THR A 33 22.56 -27.47 18.47
N LEU A 34 22.79 -28.43 17.56
CA LEU A 34 22.22 -28.42 16.23
C LEU A 34 20.69 -28.45 16.27
N ARG A 35 20.11 -29.29 17.13
CA ARG A 35 18.66 -29.35 17.35
C ARG A 35 18.10 -28.08 17.98
N SER A 36 18.83 -27.48 18.93
CA SER A 36 18.44 -26.21 19.55
C SER A 36 18.40 -25.04 18.55
N VAL A 37 19.23 -25.08 17.49
CA VAL A 37 19.25 -24.04 16.44
C VAL A 37 18.36 -24.40 15.25
N ALA A 38 18.10 -25.68 15.00
CA ALA A 38 17.26 -26.13 13.90
C ALA A 38 15.80 -25.69 14.05
N GLU A 39 15.28 -25.68 15.28
CA GLU A 39 13.91 -25.23 15.60
C GLU A 39 13.66 -23.77 15.16
N PRO A 40 14.42 -22.75 15.60
CA PRO A 40 14.18 -21.36 15.18
C PRO A 40 14.44 -21.12 13.70
N VAL A 41 15.39 -21.82 13.06
CA VAL A 41 15.71 -21.65 11.63
C VAL A 41 14.53 -22.05 10.73
N ARG A 42 13.70 -23.00 11.16
CA ARG A 42 12.51 -23.43 10.41
C ARG A 42 11.42 -22.35 10.32
N LEU A 43 11.38 -21.43 11.27
CA LEU A 43 10.41 -20.32 11.30
C LEU A 43 10.86 -19.11 10.48
N VAL A 44 12.14 -19.04 10.10
CA VAL A 44 12.70 -17.91 9.34
C VAL A 44 12.00 -17.70 7.99
N PRO A 45 11.75 -18.72 7.15
CA PRO A 45 11.08 -18.52 5.86
C PRO A 45 9.66 -17.98 6.02
N GLU A 46 8.95 -18.41 7.06
CA GLU A 46 7.61 -17.91 7.38
C GLU A 46 7.65 -16.44 7.80
N ALA A 47 8.56 -16.08 8.71
CA ALA A 47 8.76 -14.70 9.14
C ALA A 47 9.13 -13.77 7.96
N VAL A 48 10.00 -14.21 7.06
CA VAL A 48 10.36 -13.46 5.85
C VAL A 48 9.14 -13.26 4.95
N SER A 49 8.31 -14.29 4.80
CA SER A 49 7.08 -14.20 4.00
C SER A 49 6.11 -13.17 4.58
N VAL A 50 5.93 -13.14 5.91
CA VAL A 50 5.12 -12.13 6.59
C VAL A 50 5.69 -10.72 6.38
N ILE A 51 7.01 -10.54 6.51
CA ILE A 51 7.66 -9.23 6.29
C ILE A 51 7.43 -8.74 4.86
N ILE A 52 7.55 -9.62 3.86
CA ILE A 52 7.29 -9.27 2.45
C ILE A 52 5.84 -8.82 2.27
N GLN A 53 4.88 -9.55 2.83
CA GLN A 53 3.46 -9.17 2.74
C GLN A 53 3.18 -7.84 3.42
N VAL A 54 3.73 -7.61 4.61
CA VAL A 54 3.61 -6.33 5.33
C VAL A 54 4.19 -5.20 4.49
N LYS A 55 5.36 -5.38 3.87
CA LYS A 55 5.96 -4.39 2.99
C LYS A 55 5.06 -4.04 1.81
N VAL A 56 4.57 -5.03 1.07
CA VAL A 56 3.69 -4.80 -0.10
C VAL A 56 2.40 -4.10 0.32
N SER A 57 1.83 -4.47 1.46
CA SER A 57 0.64 -3.80 1.99
C SER A 57 0.93 -2.34 2.38
N PHE A 58 2.08 -2.09 3.01
CA PHE A 58 2.49 -0.76 3.42
C PHE A 58 2.77 0.14 2.20
N ASP A 59 3.42 -0.39 1.16
CA ASP A 59 3.68 0.35 -0.08
C ASP A 59 2.37 0.82 -0.75
N ARG A 60 1.30 0.01 -0.72
CA ARG A 60 -0.03 0.39 -1.22
C ARG A 60 -0.71 1.46 -0.37
N LEU A 61 -0.60 1.36 0.95
CA LEU A 61 -1.12 2.39 1.86
C LEU A 61 -0.38 3.71 1.66
N ASN A 62 0.93 3.65 1.48
CA ASN A 62 1.75 4.81 1.23
C ASN A 62 1.39 5.47 -0.12
N SER A 63 1.17 4.69 -1.19
CA SER A 63 0.73 5.26 -2.46
C SER A 63 -0.64 5.94 -2.35
N PHE A 64 -1.59 5.36 -1.61
CA PHE A 64 -2.91 5.95 -1.40
C PHE A 64 -2.87 7.22 -0.53
N LEU A 65 -2.08 7.24 0.54
CA LEU A 65 -1.98 8.40 1.43
C LEU A 65 -1.19 9.56 0.82
N LEU A 66 -0.25 9.26 -0.08
CA LEU A 66 0.53 10.24 -0.82
C LEU A 66 -0.08 10.57 -2.18
N ASP A 67 -1.20 9.95 -2.54
CA ASP A 67 -1.91 10.29 -3.77
C ASP A 67 -2.46 11.70 -3.63
N ASP A 68 -2.25 12.52 -4.67
CA ASP A 68 -2.67 13.93 -4.72
C ASP A 68 -4.19 14.04 -4.97
N GLU A 69 -5.01 13.25 -4.26
CA GLU A 69 -6.48 13.23 -4.41
C GLU A 69 -7.11 14.58 -4.02
N ILE A 70 -6.42 15.33 -3.16
CA ILE A 70 -6.77 16.71 -2.84
C ILE A 70 -5.69 17.60 -3.43
N LYS A 71 -5.97 18.15 -4.64
CA LYS A 71 -5.19 19.24 -5.23
C LYS A 71 -4.78 20.20 -4.11
N THR A 72 -3.48 20.22 -3.79
CA THR A 72 -2.81 20.99 -2.72
C THR A 72 -2.91 22.51 -2.90
N GLY A 73 -3.83 22.95 -3.77
CA GLY A 73 -4.29 24.31 -3.97
C GLY A 73 -5.53 24.69 -3.16
N TYR A 74 -5.84 24.00 -2.05
CA TYR A 74 -6.63 24.61 -0.97
C TYR A 74 -5.80 25.70 -0.27
N GLN A 75 -5.36 26.69 -1.05
CA GLN A 75 -5.18 28.03 -0.51
C GLN A 75 -6.50 28.35 0.18
N LYS A 76 -6.45 28.78 1.44
CA LYS A 76 -7.57 29.46 2.09
C LYS A 76 -7.99 30.60 1.17
N LYS A 77 -8.90 30.34 0.23
CA LYS A 77 -9.59 31.39 -0.51
C LYS A 77 -10.34 32.13 0.57
N SER A 78 -9.85 33.32 0.90
CA SER A 78 -10.61 34.26 1.71
C SER A 78 -11.99 34.31 1.08
N ILE A 79 -13.02 34.02 1.87
CA ILE A 79 -14.40 34.10 1.44
C ILE A 79 -14.64 35.57 1.11
N TYR A 80 -14.40 35.95 -0.14
CA TYR A 80 -14.81 37.22 -0.66
C TYR A 80 -16.33 37.11 -0.76
N VAL A 81 -17.01 37.71 0.21
CA VAL A 81 -18.45 37.94 0.11
C VAL A 81 -18.63 38.91 -1.06
N SER A 82 -18.96 38.37 -2.24
CA SER A 82 -19.24 39.17 -3.42
C SER A 82 -20.40 40.12 -3.12
N LYS A 83 -20.19 41.41 -3.37
CA LYS A 83 -21.24 42.45 -3.25
C LYS A 83 -22.45 42.19 -4.17
N SER A 84 -22.36 41.24 -5.10
CA SER A 84 -23.42 40.85 -6.03
C SER A 84 -24.53 39.99 -5.41
N GLY A 85 -24.36 39.51 -4.17
CA GLY A 85 -25.33 38.65 -3.49
C GLY A 85 -25.45 37.23 -4.08
N LYS A 86 -24.63 36.89 -5.08
CA LYS A 86 -24.49 35.53 -5.59
C LYS A 86 -23.64 34.71 -4.63
N CYS A 87 -24.12 33.53 -4.26
CA CYS A 87 -23.45 32.60 -3.35
C CYS A 87 -22.59 31.59 -4.11
N ILE A 88 -23.00 31.23 -5.33
CA ILE A 88 -22.27 30.33 -6.23
C ILE A 88 -22.32 30.96 -7.62
N GLU A 89 -21.18 31.02 -8.29
CA GLU A 89 -21.02 31.56 -9.65
C GLU A 89 -19.97 30.70 -10.38
N ILE A 90 -20.35 30.22 -11.56
CA ILE A 90 -19.55 29.46 -12.52
C ILE A 90 -19.67 30.23 -13.83
N GLU A 91 -18.53 30.67 -14.37
CA GLU A 91 -18.44 31.37 -15.65
C GLU A 91 -17.58 30.53 -16.59
N GLU A 92 -18.13 30.21 -17.76
CA GLU A 92 -17.43 29.46 -18.83
C GLU A 92 -16.72 28.18 -18.33
N GLY A 93 -17.35 27.45 -17.39
CA GLY A 93 -16.76 26.28 -16.76
C GLY A 93 -16.80 25.03 -17.65
N ASP A 94 -15.63 24.44 -17.88
CA ASP A 94 -15.47 23.16 -18.56
C ASP A 94 -15.15 22.05 -17.53
N PHE A 95 -15.86 20.92 -17.60
CA PHE A 95 -15.72 19.80 -16.66
C PHE A 95 -15.56 18.48 -17.42
N SER A 96 -14.59 17.67 -16.99
CA SER A 96 -14.32 16.33 -17.49
C SER A 96 -14.31 15.34 -16.32
N TRP A 97 -14.69 14.09 -16.57
CA TRP A 97 -14.58 13.01 -15.59
C TRP A 97 -13.15 12.52 -15.44
N ASP A 98 -12.42 12.43 -16.55
CA ASP A 98 -11.03 12.01 -16.59
C ASP A 98 -10.15 13.19 -17.03
N ASP A 99 -9.01 13.36 -16.35
CA ASP A 99 -8.04 14.42 -16.68
C ASP A 99 -7.40 14.20 -18.08
N GLU A 100 -7.40 12.96 -18.59
CA GLU A 100 -6.86 12.62 -19.92
C GLU A 100 -7.86 12.79 -21.06
N SER A 101 -9.12 13.14 -20.77
CA SER A 101 -10.12 13.28 -21.82
C SER A 101 -9.82 14.51 -22.68
N MET A 102 -9.75 14.32 -24.00
CA MET A 102 -9.55 15.42 -24.95
C MET A 102 -10.78 16.34 -25.05
N GLU A 103 -11.94 15.85 -24.62
CA GLU A 103 -13.23 16.48 -24.83
C GLU A 103 -13.97 16.59 -23.49
N PRO A 104 -14.09 17.80 -22.91
CA PRO A 104 -14.81 17.98 -21.65
C PRO A 104 -16.27 17.56 -21.78
N THR A 105 -16.76 16.86 -20.76
CA THR A 105 -18.12 16.32 -20.66
C THR A 105 -19.16 17.42 -20.55
N LEU A 106 -18.84 18.47 -19.79
CA LEU A 106 -19.63 19.70 -19.73
C LEU A 106 -18.78 20.84 -20.26
N ARG A 107 -19.33 21.63 -21.17
CA ARG A 107 -18.63 22.75 -21.82
C ARG A 107 -19.36 24.06 -21.58
N GLN A 108 -18.59 25.11 -21.34
CA GLN A 108 -19.05 26.49 -21.27
C GLN A 108 -20.25 26.66 -20.32
N ILE A 109 -20.20 25.99 -19.17
CA ILE A 109 -21.28 26.05 -18.18
C ILE A 109 -21.24 27.41 -17.51
N ASN A 110 -22.35 28.13 -17.63
CA ASN A 110 -22.58 29.40 -16.96
C ASN A 110 -23.72 29.20 -15.96
N PHE A 111 -23.41 29.30 -14.66
CA PHE A 111 -24.36 29.06 -13.59
C PHE A 111 -24.16 30.05 -12.45
N GLY A 112 -25.25 30.61 -11.93
CA GLY A 112 -25.19 31.49 -10.77
C GLY A 112 -26.45 31.38 -9.93
N THR A 113 -26.29 31.34 -8.60
CA THR A 113 -27.41 31.34 -7.65
C THR A 113 -27.14 32.28 -6.49
N LYS A 114 -28.20 32.91 -5.98
CA LYS A 114 -28.15 33.77 -4.81
C LYS A 114 -28.41 32.99 -3.53
N HIS A 115 -28.09 33.60 -2.39
CA HIS A 115 -28.38 33.01 -1.10
C HIS A 115 -29.89 32.86 -0.88
N GLY A 116 -30.36 31.65 -0.58
CA GLY A 116 -31.78 31.34 -0.31
C GLY A 116 -32.58 30.86 -1.53
N GLU A 117 -32.00 30.84 -2.73
CA GLU A 117 -32.62 30.26 -3.92
C GLU A 117 -32.49 28.73 -3.93
N LYS A 118 -33.55 28.03 -4.34
CA LYS A 118 -33.54 26.56 -4.56
C LYS A 118 -33.48 26.32 -6.05
N VAL A 119 -32.42 25.65 -6.50
CA VAL A 119 -32.23 25.29 -7.91
C VAL A 119 -32.38 23.78 -8.07
N VAL A 120 -33.05 23.36 -9.15
CA VAL A 120 -33.13 21.97 -9.56
C VAL A 120 -32.42 21.84 -10.91
N VAL A 121 -31.49 20.89 -11.00
CA VAL A 121 -30.80 20.55 -12.25
C VAL A 121 -31.55 19.39 -12.90
N CYS A 122 -31.99 19.58 -14.13
CA CYS A 122 -32.65 18.55 -14.93
C CYS A 122 -31.77 18.21 -16.13
N GLY A 123 -31.63 16.92 -16.43
CA GLY A 123 -30.91 16.44 -17.60
C GLY A 123 -31.75 15.42 -18.36
N GLN A 124 -31.50 15.29 -19.67
CA GLN A 124 -32.02 14.18 -20.44
C GLN A 124 -31.21 12.94 -20.07
N GLY A 125 -31.76 12.11 -19.20
CA GLY A 125 -31.19 10.79 -18.94
C GLY A 125 -31.23 9.97 -20.21
N TYR A 126 -30.07 9.51 -20.69
CA TYR A 126 -30.02 8.38 -21.60
C TYR A 126 -30.83 7.25 -20.96
N ARG A 127 -31.77 6.73 -21.75
CA ARG A 127 -32.79 5.78 -21.33
C ARG A 127 -32.13 4.61 -20.59
N TRP A 128 -32.34 4.53 -19.28
CA TRP A 128 -32.02 3.35 -18.49
C TRP A 128 -32.94 2.22 -18.96
N PHE A 129 -32.37 1.19 -19.60
CA PHE A 129 -33.02 -0.09 -19.79
C PHE A 129 -32.79 -0.96 -18.55
#